data_AF-A0A2V6G4U4-F1
#
_entry.id   AF-A0A2V6G4U4-F1
#
_cell.length_a   1.000
_cell.length_b   1.000
_cell.length_c   1.000
_cell.angle_alpha   90.00
_cell.angle_beta   90.00
_cell.angle_gamma   90.00
#
_symmetry.space_group_name_H-M   'P 1'
#
loop_
_entity.id
_entity.type
_entity.pdbx_description
1 polymer ?
#
loop_
_entity_poly.entity_id
_entity_poly.type
_entity_poly.pdbx_seq_one_letter_code
_entity_poly.pdbx_strand_id
1 'polypeptide(L)' 'MIPSALEHVQEIARRGDRLAVFLDYDGTLTPIVSHPQDAWLSD' A
#
# COMPACT_ATOMS: atom_id res chain seq x y z
N MET A 1 6.99 18.81 -2.71
CA MET A 1 6.76 17.41 -3.13
C MET A 1 6.97 16.55 -1.91
N ILE A 2 6.08 15.59 -1.65
CA ILE A 2 6.24 14.70 -0.50
C ILE A 2 7.25 13.60 -0.89
N PRO A 3 8.20 13.22 -0.03
CA PRO A 3 9.14 12.13 -0.31
C PRO A 3 8.41 10.80 -0.56
N SER A 4 8.94 9.97 -1.45
CA SER A 4 8.39 8.64 -1.68
C SER A 4 8.62 7.74 -0.47
N ALA A 5 7.55 7.21 0.11
CA ALA A 5 7.62 6.25 1.20
C ALA A 5 8.28 4.93 0.74
N LEU A 6 8.07 4.52 -0.51
CA LEU A 6 8.63 3.27 -1.05
C LEU A 6 10.15 3.35 -1.15
N GLU A 7 10.69 4.51 -1.56
CA GLU A 7 12.14 4.74 -1.62
C GLU A 7 12.80 4.69 -0.22
N HIS A 8 12.02 4.97 0.84
CA HIS A 8 12.51 5.02 2.22
C HIS A 8 12.02 3.84 3.07
N VAL A 9 11.49 2.78 2.47
CA VAL A 9 10.87 1.66 3.20
C VAL A 9 11.82 0.98 4.19
N GLN A 10 13.12 0.92 3.87
CA GLN A 10 14.15 0.35 4.76
C GLN A 10 14.35 1.20 6.03
N GLU A 11 14.25 2.52 5.93
CA GLU A 11 14.33 3.41 7.09
C GLU A 11 13.09 3.28 7.97
N ILE A 12 11.91 3.21 7.34
CA ILE A 12 10.62 3.05 8.02
C ILE A 12 10.58 1.72 8.79
N ALA A 13 11.00 0.63 8.14
CA ALA A 13 10.98 -0.72 8.71
C ALA A 13 11.96 -0.90 9.89
N ARG A 14 13.03 -0.10 9.98
CA ARG A 14 14.04 -0.21 11.05
C ARG A 14 13.62 0.42 12.38
N ARG A 15 12.46 1.09 12.46
CA ARG A 15 12.03 1.80 13.68
C ARG A 15 11.42 0.89 14.77
N GLY A 16 11.37 -0.43 14.58
CA GLY A 16 10.94 -1.38 15.60
C GLY A 16 11.18 -2.84 15.20
N ASP A 17 11.04 -3.77 16.16
CA ASP A 17 11.34 -5.19 15.96
C ASP A 17 10.31 -5.95 15.11
N ARG A 18 9.06 -5.44 15.06
CA ARG A 18 7.98 -6.02 14.27
C ARG A 18 7.00 -4.94 13.79
N LEU A 19 6.77 -4.91 12.48
CA LEU A 19 5.90 -3.94 11.83
C LEU A 19 4.51 -4.53 11.59
N ALA A 20 3.47 -3.75 11.89
CA ALA A 20 2.12 -3.97 11.39
C ALA A 20 1.87 -3.01 10.24
N VAL A 21 1.47 -3.54 9.08
CA VAL A 21 1.19 -2.75 7.88
C VAL A 21 -0.31 -2.82 7.60
N PHE A 22 -0.92 -1.65 7.47
CA PHE A 22 -2.32 -1.49 7.05
C PHE A 22 -2.31 -0.83 5.69
N LEU A 23 -2.94 -1.49 4.72
CA LEU A 23 -3.09 -0.99 3.37
C LEU A 23 -4.58 -0.83 3.09
N ASP A 24 -4.91 0.27 2.42
CA ASP A 24 -6.25 0.43 1.86
C ASP A 24 -6.44 -0.54 0.69
N TYR A 25 -7.68 -0.78 0.29
CA TYR A 25 -7.99 -1.70 -0.79
C TYR A 25 -8.03 -0.96 -2.14
N ASP A 26 -9.06 -0.15 -2.37
CA ASP A 26 -9.31 0.51 -3.65
C ASP A 26 -8.30 1.62 -3.95
N GLY A 27 -7.61 1.53 -5.08
CA GLY A 27 -6.57 2.48 -5.46
C GLY A 27 -5.23 2.31 -4.74
N THR A 28 -5.12 1.33 -3.84
CA THR A 28 -3.85 0.93 -3.20
C THR A 28 -3.48 -0.50 -3.55
N LEU A 29 -4.31 -1.48 -3.17
CA LEU A 29 -4.12 -2.88 -3.51
C LEU A 29 -4.77 -3.25 -4.84
N THR A 30 -5.88 -2.61 -5.18
CA THR A 30 -6.62 -2.82 -6.44
C THR A 30 -6.67 -1.54 -7.27
N PRO A 31 -6.86 -1.61 -8.60
CA PRO A 31 -7.09 -0.42 -9.42
C PRO A 31 -8.39 0.31 -9.03
N ILE A 32 -8.42 1.63 -9.22
CA ILE A 32 -9.68 2.39 -9.11
C ILE A 32 -10.54 2.05 -10.33
N VAL A 33 -11.74 1.50 -10.10
CA VAL A 33 -12.68 1.05 -11.14
C VAL A 33 -14.05 1.70 -10.97
N SER A 34 -14.84 1.77 -12.05
CA SER A 34 -16.20 2.34 -12.04
C SER A 34 -17.24 1.44 -11.39
N HIS A 35 -16.94 0.15 -11.27
CA HIS A 35 -17.83 -0.87 -10.75
C HIS A 35 -17.12 -1.63 -9.62
N PRO A 36 -17.60 -1.55 -8.37
CA PRO A 36 -16.89 -2.13 -7.22
C PRO A 36 -16.60 -3.62 -7.35
N GLN A 37 -17.47 -4.37 -8.03
CA GLN A 37 -17.28 -5.81 -8.24
C GLN A 37 -16.11 -6.15 -9.19
N ASP A 38 -15.49 -5.16 -9.84
CA ASP A 38 -14.34 -5.37 -10.72
C ASP A 38 -13.01 -5.05 -10.03
N ALA A 39 -13.04 -4.61 -8.76
CA ALA A 39 -11.86 -4.29 -7.95
C ALA A 39 -11.23 -5.59 -7.41
N TRP A 40 -10.57 -6.35 -8.28
CA TRP A 40 -9.91 -7.60 -7.91
C TRP A 40 -8.42 -7.39 -7.63
N LEU A 41 -7.91 -8.02 -6.57
CA LEU A 41 -6.48 -8.20 -6.37
C LEU A 41 -6.07 -9.43 -7.20
N SER A 42 -5.26 -9.22 -8.22
CA SER A 42 -4.70 -10.32 -9.02
C SER A 42 -3.81 -11.22 -8.17
N ASP A 43 -3.80 -12.52 -8.47
CA ASP A 43 -2.87 -13.50 -7.88
C ASP A 43 -1.39 -13.21 -8.23
#